data_AF-B9SWA4-F1
#
_entry.id   AF-B9SWA4-F1
#
_cell.length_a   1.000
_cell.length_b   1.000
_cell.length_c   1.000
_cell.angle_alpha   90.00
_cell.angle_beta   90.00
_cell.angle_gamma   90.00
#
_symmetry.space_group_name_H-M   'P 1'
#
loop_
_entity.id
_entity.type
_entity.pdbx_description
1 polymer ?
#
loop_
_entity_poly.entity_id
_entity_poly.type
_entity_poly.pdbx_seq_one_letter_code
_entity_poly.pdbx_strand_id
1 'polypeptide(L)'
;MDIMGEQHFDIKHNITKKRINAHGDVIEVRKEGIGAPKIEKPLQRHGGRLEHNETYCGSCYGAEMSDDDCCNSCDEVREAYRKKGWALTGVDLIDQCKREGFIQKVKDEEGEGCNIYGSLEVNKVAGNFHFSPGKGLHQSSFFIQDLLVFQGDSYNISHTINRLAFGDYFPGVVNPLDGVPWVHETPNGMHQYFLKVVPTIYTDIRGRTVRSNQYSVTEHFKKSEFARLDSPPGVFFFYDFSPIKVPSFSTSCKLDGFLVLIYDL
;
A
#
# COMPACT_ATOMS: atom_id res chain seq x y z
N MET A 1 0.42 12.15 -1.84
CA MET A 1 0.92 13.49 -2.24
C MET A 1 -0.25 14.45 -2.25
N ASP A 2 -0.10 15.64 -1.69
CA ASP A 2 -1.10 16.69 -1.80
C ASP A 2 -0.66 17.82 -2.75
N ILE A 3 -1.59 18.74 -3.08
CA ILE A 3 -1.28 19.89 -3.96
C ILE A 3 -0.29 20.89 -3.35
N MET A 4 0.01 20.78 -2.05
CA MET A 4 1.05 21.57 -1.38
C MET A 4 2.43 20.93 -1.53
N GLY A 5 2.51 19.78 -2.22
CA GLY A 5 3.76 19.05 -2.45
C GLY A 5 4.14 18.14 -1.29
N GLU A 6 3.29 17.97 -0.27
CA GLU A 6 3.57 17.09 0.86
C GLU A 6 3.45 15.63 0.41
N GLN A 7 4.52 14.85 0.62
CA GLN A 7 4.60 13.44 0.24
C GLN A 7 5.02 12.61 1.44
N HIS A 8 4.31 11.52 1.66
CA HIS A 8 4.64 10.52 2.66
C HIS A 8 4.65 9.15 1.98
N PHE A 9 5.73 8.40 2.20
CA PHE A 9 5.93 7.08 1.63
C PHE A 9 6.04 6.05 2.74
N ASP A 10 5.56 4.83 2.49
CA ASP A 10 5.65 3.71 3.42
C ASP A 10 5.29 4.09 4.85
N ILE A 11 4.16 4.78 5.02
CA ILE A 11 3.70 5.29 6.30
C ILE A 11 3.51 4.12 7.26
N LYS A 12 4.43 3.99 8.23
CA LYS A 12 4.38 2.95 9.28
C LYS A 12 3.66 3.41 10.54
N HIS A 13 3.59 4.72 10.75
CA HIS A 13 2.90 5.30 11.90
C HIS A 13 1.40 5.34 11.57
N ASN A 14 0.57 4.76 12.44
CA ASN A 14 -0.90 4.70 12.33
C ASN A 14 -1.51 3.81 11.24
N ILE A 15 -0.70 3.13 10.41
CA ILE A 15 -1.15 2.12 9.46
C ILE A 15 -0.58 0.75 9.85
N THR A 16 -1.44 -0.25 9.97
CA THR A 16 -1.04 -1.64 10.19
C THR A 16 -1.36 -2.47 8.95
N LYS A 17 -0.37 -3.27 8.53
CA LYS A 17 -0.49 -4.24 7.43
C LYS A 17 -0.44 -5.65 8.02
N LYS A 18 -1.42 -6.49 7.72
CA LYS A 18 -1.45 -7.90 8.12
C LYS A 18 -1.55 -8.78 6.88
N ARG A 19 -0.67 -9.78 6.78
CA ARG A 19 -0.76 -10.81 5.74
C ARG A 19 -2.01 -11.65 5.97
N ILE A 20 -2.70 -11.97 4.88
CA ILE A 20 -3.90 -12.82 4.90
C ILE A 20 -3.76 -13.92 3.85
N ASN A 21 -4.35 -15.09 4.12
CA ASN A 21 -4.43 -16.16 3.13
C ASN A 21 -5.50 -15.85 2.07
N ALA A 22 -5.63 -16.72 1.07
CA ALA A 22 -6.65 -16.61 0.01
C ALA A 22 -8.11 -16.59 0.54
N HIS A 23 -8.35 -17.01 1.77
CA HIS A 23 -9.67 -17.01 2.42
C HIS A 23 -9.94 -15.76 3.28
N GLY A 24 -8.93 -14.89 3.47
CA GLY A 24 -9.03 -13.69 4.28
C GLY A 24 -8.61 -13.87 5.75
N ASP A 25 -8.15 -15.05 6.15
CA ASP A 25 -7.66 -15.28 7.52
C ASP A 25 -6.27 -14.69 7.70
N VAL A 26 -6.01 -14.11 8.86
CA VAL A 26 -4.70 -13.54 9.21
C VAL A 26 -3.66 -14.65 9.32
N ILE A 27 -2.59 -14.53 8.53
CA ILE A 27 -1.41 -15.36 8.66
C ILE A 27 -0.57 -14.74 9.78
N GLU A 28 -0.34 -15.49 10.88
CA GLU A 28 0.55 -15.01 11.93
C GLU A 28 1.92 -14.69 11.32
N VAL A 29 2.43 -13.50 11.66
CA VAL A 29 3.79 -13.11 11.29
C VAL A 29 4.70 -14.19 11.86
N ARG A 30 5.31 -15.01 10.98
CA ARG A 30 6.49 -15.79 11.37
C ARG A 30 7.39 -14.78 12.05
N LYS A 31 7.60 -14.90 13.37
CA LYS A 31 8.59 -14.09 14.09
C LYS A 31 9.80 -14.07 13.17
N GLU A 32 10.14 -12.90 12.62
CA GLU A 32 11.40 -12.75 11.91
C GLU A 32 12.42 -13.28 12.90
N GLY A 33 12.93 -14.47 12.61
CA GLY A 33 13.84 -15.14 13.50
C GLY A 33 15.00 -14.19 13.64
N ILE A 34 15.15 -13.60 14.84
CA ILE A 34 16.41 -13.02 15.27
C ILE A 34 17.40 -14.17 15.17
N GLY A 35 18.15 -14.18 14.06
CA GLY A 35 18.94 -15.33 13.65
C GLY A 35 18.68 -15.68 12.19
N ALA A 36 19.27 -14.90 11.28
CA ALA A 36 19.72 -15.47 10.02
C ALA A 36 20.40 -16.83 10.32
N PRO A 37 20.19 -17.88 9.50
CA PRO A 37 20.76 -19.19 9.75
C PRO A 37 22.25 -19.05 10.09
N LYS A 38 22.67 -19.67 11.22
CA LYS A 38 24.05 -19.57 11.71
C LYS A 38 25.00 -19.94 10.58
N ILE A 39 25.82 -18.97 10.24
CA ILE A 39 26.62 -19.01 9.04
C ILE A 39 27.84 -19.87 9.32
N GLU A 40 27.86 -21.10 8.82
CA GLU A 40 29.00 -21.97 9.10
C GLU A 40 30.26 -21.50 8.38
N LYS A 41 30.17 -20.99 7.12
CA LYS A 41 31.25 -20.34 6.33
C LYS A 41 30.71 -19.51 5.14
N PRO A 42 30.30 -18.24 5.31
CA PRO A 42 29.83 -17.44 4.18
C PRO A 42 30.98 -17.04 3.25
N LEU A 43 30.65 -16.77 1.99
CA LEU A 43 31.53 -16.10 1.05
C LEU A 43 31.62 -14.61 1.43
N GLN A 44 32.85 -14.11 1.56
CA GLN A 44 33.11 -12.69 1.79
C GLN A 44 33.27 -11.94 0.47
N ARG A 45 33.23 -10.60 0.52
CA ARG A 45 33.44 -9.73 -0.66
C ARG A 45 34.73 -10.01 -1.42
N HIS A 46 35.80 -10.42 -0.73
CA HIS A 46 37.09 -10.76 -1.34
C HIS A 46 37.18 -12.21 -1.86
N GLY A 47 36.09 -12.98 -1.85
CA GLY A 47 36.03 -14.37 -2.32
C GLY A 47 36.57 -15.42 -1.34
N GLY A 48 37.08 -14.99 -0.18
CA GLY A 48 37.51 -15.87 0.92
C GLY A 48 36.34 -16.33 1.80
N ARG A 49 36.61 -17.30 2.67
CA ARG A 49 35.66 -17.76 3.70
C ARG A 49 35.91 -16.98 5.00
N LEU A 50 34.89 -16.84 5.83
CA LEU A 50 35.01 -16.19 7.15
C LEU A 50 36.03 -16.93 8.04
N GLU A 51 37.10 -16.25 8.43
CA GLU A 51 38.09 -16.74 9.39
C GLU A 51 37.71 -16.40 10.84
N HIS A 52 38.38 -17.04 11.82
CA HIS A 52 37.96 -17.04 13.23
C HIS A 52 37.97 -15.66 13.94
N ASN A 53 38.44 -14.59 13.28
CA ASN A 53 38.52 -13.22 13.81
C ASN A 53 38.05 -12.14 12.82
N GLU A 54 37.38 -12.52 11.73
CA GLU A 54 36.91 -11.56 10.73
C GLU A 54 35.43 -11.23 10.93
N THR A 55 35.08 -9.96 10.72
CA THR A 55 33.68 -9.52 10.66
C THR A 55 33.13 -9.86 9.29
N TYR A 56 31.98 -10.53 9.23
CA TYR A 56 31.35 -10.85 7.96
C TYR A 56 31.01 -9.57 7.16
N CYS A 57 31.53 -9.51 5.94
CA CYS A 57 31.21 -8.48 4.96
C CYS A 57 30.84 -9.16 3.63
N GLY A 58 29.54 -9.21 3.34
CA GLY A 58 29.03 -9.73 2.07
C GLY A 58 29.19 -8.74 0.92
N SER A 59 29.29 -9.24 -0.31
CA SER A 59 29.36 -8.40 -1.51
C SER A 59 27.99 -7.79 -1.85
N CYS A 60 27.99 -6.53 -2.28
CA CYS A 60 26.84 -5.90 -2.92
C CYS A 60 26.88 -6.07 -4.46
N TYR A 61 27.68 -7.00 -4.98
CA TYR A 61 27.75 -7.34 -6.41
C TYR A 61 28.04 -6.13 -7.34
N GLY A 62 28.89 -5.20 -6.89
CA GLY A 62 29.25 -3.99 -7.63
C GLY A 62 28.35 -2.78 -7.33
N ALA A 63 27.31 -2.95 -6.51
CA ALA A 63 26.42 -1.88 -6.09
C ALA A 63 26.93 -1.10 -4.86
N GLU A 64 28.13 -1.39 -4.35
CA GLU A 64 28.78 -0.65 -3.28
C GLU A 64 28.94 0.85 -3.65
N MET A 65 28.71 1.76 -2.70
CA MET A 65 28.97 3.20 -2.88
C MET A 65 30.37 3.59 -2.38
N SER A 66 30.88 2.88 -1.37
CA SER A 66 32.22 3.03 -0.81
C SER A 66 32.95 1.69 -0.70
N ASP A 67 34.27 1.71 -0.54
CA ASP A 67 35.05 0.50 -0.34
C ASP A 67 34.78 -0.19 1.00
N ASP A 68 34.15 0.49 1.95
CA ASP A 68 33.77 -0.07 3.25
C ASP A 68 32.32 -0.60 3.27
N ASP A 69 31.56 -0.42 2.19
CA ASP A 69 30.17 -0.88 2.13
C ASP A 69 30.11 -2.42 2.01
N CYS A 70 29.27 -3.02 2.85
CA CYS A 70 28.98 -4.45 2.88
C CYS A 70 27.47 -4.68 2.77
N CYS A 71 27.07 -5.73 2.05
CA CYS A 71 25.69 -6.18 2.00
C CYS A 71 25.58 -7.54 2.68
N ASN A 72 25.04 -7.54 3.88
CA ASN A 72 24.97 -8.69 4.76
C ASN A 72 23.60 -9.35 4.77
N SER A 73 22.62 -8.87 4.02
CA SER A 73 21.30 -9.49 3.85
C SER A 73 20.80 -9.33 2.41
N CYS A 74 19.82 -10.15 2.00
CA CYS A 74 19.21 -10.02 0.67
C CYS A 74 18.58 -8.63 0.51
N ASP A 75 17.95 -8.12 1.56
CA ASP A 75 17.34 -6.79 1.57
C ASP A 75 18.39 -5.66 1.47
N GLU A 76 19.58 -5.82 2.04
CA GLU A 76 20.69 -4.86 1.85
C GLU A 76 21.23 -4.86 0.42
N VAL A 77 21.37 -6.03 -0.23
CA VAL A 77 21.77 -6.10 -1.65
C VAL A 77 20.74 -5.40 -2.53
N ARG A 78 19.45 -5.67 -2.30
CA ARG A 78 18.32 -5.03 -3.00
C ARG A 78 18.36 -3.52 -2.84
N GLU A 79 18.62 -3.05 -1.62
CA GLU A 79 18.71 -1.62 -1.31
C GLU A 79 19.90 -0.96 -2.02
N ALA A 80 21.06 -1.63 -2.07
CA ALA A 80 22.24 -1.12 -2.78
C ALA A 80 21.98 -0.99 -4.29
N TYR A 81 21.40 -2.03 -4.90
CA TYR A 81 20.98 -2.01 -6.31
C TYR A 81 19.97 -0.89 -6.58
N ARG A 82 18.99 -0.73 -5.68
CA ARG A 82 17.98 0.34 -5.75
C ARG A 82 18.63 1.72 -5.75
N LYS A 83 19.62 1.97 -4.89
CA LYS A 83 20.35 3.25 -4.83
C LYS A 83 21.16 3.54 -6.10
N LYS A 84 21.70 2.52 -6.75
CA LYS A 84 22.42 2.64 -8.04
C LYS A 84 21.50 2.71 -9.25
N GLY A 85 20.21 2.45 -9.03
CA GLY A 85 19.24 2.32 -10.11
C GLY A 85 19.46 1.09 -10.99
N TRP A 86 19.91 -0.01 -10.40
CA TRP A 86 20.14 -1.27 -11.10
C TRP A 86 18.99 -2.25 -10.90
N ALA A 87 18.75 -3.05 -11.93
CA ALA A 87 17.86 -4.18 -11.89
C ALA A 87 18.43 -5.33 -11.05
N LEU A 88 17.64 -5.86 -10.13
CA LEU A 88 17.98 -7.12 -9.48
C LEU A 88 17.65 -8.28 -10.43
N THR A 89 18.59 -8.63 -11.30
CA THR A 89 18.50 -9.79 -12.18
C THR A 89 19.29 -10.95 -11.58
N GLY A 90 18.82 -12.19 -11.79
CA GLY A 90 19.54 -13.37 -11.31
C GLY A 90 19.60 -13.47 -9.78
N VAL A 91 18.45 -13.36 -9.10
CA VAL A 91 18.35 -13.44 -7.63
C VAL A 91 18.91 -14.77 -7.07
N ASP A 92 18.90 -15.81 -7.88
CA ASP A 92 19.49 -17.13 -7.63
C ASP A 92 21.03 -17.13 -7.58
N LEU A 93 21.67 -16.11 -8.17
CA LEU A 93 23.12 -15.88 -8.14
C LEU A 93 23.57 -15.07 -6.91
N ILE A 94 22.62 -14.49 -6.18
CA ILE A 94 22.89 -13.70 -4.98
C ILE A 94 22.88 -14.62 -3.76
N ASP A 95 24.05 -14.82 -3.15
CA ASP A 95 24.25 -15.73 -2.02
C ASP A 95 23.33 -15.38 -0.84
N GLN A 96 23.21 -14.08 -0.54
CA GLN A 96 22.37 -13.57 0.52
C GLN A 96 20.89 -13.90 0.29
N CYS A 97 20.41 -13.82 -0.96
CA CYS A 97 19.03 -14.14 -1.29
C CYS A 97 18.78 -15.65 -1.34
N LYS A 98 19.75 -16.42 -1.83
CA LYS A 98 19.68 -17.89 -1.87
C LYS A 98 19.64 -18.50 -0.47
N ARG A 99 20.55 -18.09 0.42
CA ARG A 99 20.64 -18.60 1.79
C ARG A 99 19.42 -18.20 2.65
N GLU A 100 18.85 -17.03 2.39
CA GLU A 100 17.65 -16.54 3.09
C GLU A 100 16.36 -17.13 2.52
N GLY A 101 16.47 -17.96 1.47
CA GLY A 101 15.35 -18.61 0.82
C GLY A 101 14.39 -17.61 0.18
N PHE A 102 14.87 -16.47 -0.31
CA PHE A 102 14.02 -15.38 -0.81
C PHE A 102 13.05 -15.85 -1.89
N ILE A 103 13.53 -16.63 -2.87
CA ILE A 103 12.68 -17.19 -3.94
C ILE A 103 11.59 -18.10 -3.37
N GLN A 104 11.92 -18.92 -2.37
CA GLN A 104 10.93 -19.79 -1.73
C GLN A 104 9.90 -18.98 -0.95
N LYS A 105 10.33 -17.93 -0.22
CA LYS A 105 9.43 -17.03 0.49
C LYS A 105 8.44 -16.35 -0.46
N VAL A 106 8.90 -15.89 -1.62
CA VAL A 106 8.01 -15.28 -2.62
C VAL A 106 7.01 -16.29 -3.18
N LYS A 107 7.44 -17.53 -3.46
CA LYS A 107 6.53 -18.60 -3.88
C LYS A 107 5.52 -18.98 -2.80
N ASP A 108 5.95 -19.02 -1.55
CA ASP A 108 5.08 -19.29 -0.40
C ASP A 108 4.04 -18.16 -0.20
N GLU A 109 4.36 -16.94 -0.66
CA GLU A 109 3.49 -15.76 -0.63
C GLU A 109 2.50 -15.70 -1.82
N GLU A 110 2.60 -16.62 -2.78
CA GLU A 110 1.71 -16.67 -3.93
C GLU A 110 0.27 -16.95 -3.50
N GLY A 111 -0.67 -16.10 -3.95
CA GLY A 111 -2.08 -16.19 -3.58
C GLY A 111 -2.43 -15.62 -2.20
N GLU A 112 -1.46 -15.05 -1.48
CA GLU A 112 -1.74 -14.26 -0.28
C GLU A 112 -2.29 -12.87 -0.61
N GLY A 113 -2.94 -12.26 0.38
CA GLY A 113 -3.39 -10.88 0.35
C GLY A 113 -2.83 -10.06 1.51
N CYS A 114 -3.24 -8.80 1.58
CA CYS A 114 -2.87 -7.89 2.66
C CYS A 114 -4.10 -7.17 3.20
N ASN A 115 -4.37 -7.30 4.49
CA ASN A 115 -5.36 -6.50 5.19
C ASN A 115 -4.68 -5.24 5.76
N ILE A 116 -5.12 -4.08 5.29
CA ILE A 116 -4.58 -2.77 5.67
C ILE A 116 -5.65 -2.00 6.44
N TYR A 117 -5.31 -1.55 7.64
CA TYR A 117 -6.19 -0.70 8.44
C TYR A 117 -5.39 0.35 9.20
N GLY A 118 -6.02 1.49 9.45
CA GLY A 118 -5.38 2.60 10.13
C GLY A 118 -6.05 3.93 9.83
N SER A 119 -5.35 5.02 10.16
CA SER A 119 -5.81 6.39 9.92
C SER A 119 -4.66 7.26 9.45
N LEU A 120 -4.96 8.17 8.52
CA LEU A 120 -4.01 9.16 8.02
C LEU A 120 -4.53 10.56 8.32
N GLU A 121 -3.67 11.41 8.89
CA GLU A 121 -3.93 12.84 8.99
C GLU A 121 -3.47 13.52 7.69
N VAL A 122 -4.37 14.26 7.06
CA VAL A 122 -4.11 14.95 5.79
C VAL A 122 -4.55 16.40 5.88
N ASN A 123 -3.88 17.26 5.11
CA ASN A 123 -4.34 18.62 4.87
C ASN A 123 -5.70 18.60 4.15
N LYS A 124 -6.57 19.58 4.47
CA LYS A 124 -7.89 19.75 3.83
C LYS A 124 -7.78 20.42 2.46
N VAL A 125 -6.94 19.84 1.61
CA VAL A 125 -6.65 20.26 0.24
C VAL A 125 -6.78 19.04 -0.67
N ALA A 126 -6.79 19.24 -1.98
CA ALA A 126 -6.77 18.13 -2.92
C ALA A 126 -5.48 17.30 -2.76
N GLY A 127 -5.62 15.98 -2.83
CA GLY A 127 -4.49 15.06 -2.69
C GLY A 127 -4.81 13.65 -3.13
N ASN A 128 -3.84 12.76 -2.94
CA ASN A 128 -3.99 11.35 -3.24
C ASN A 128 -3.20 10.44 -2.30
N PHE A 129 -3.74 9.24 -2.09
CA PHE A 129 -3.03 8.10 -1.53
C PHE A 129 -3.28 6.88 -2.43
N HIS A 130 -2.36 5.92 -2.42
CA HIS A 130 -2.48 4.73 -3.25
C HIS A 130 -1.82 3.52 -2.60
N PHE A 131 -2.26 2.34 -3.01
CA PHE A 131 -1.67 1.06 -2.68
C PHE A 131 -1.14 0.45 -3.98
N SER A 132 0.17 0.21 -4.03
CA SER A 132 0.84 -0.41 -5.16
C SER A 132 1.80 -1.51 -4.68
N PRO A 133 2.10 -2.50 -5.55
CA PRO A 133 3.16 -3.48 -5.27
C PRO A 133 4.54 -2.82 -5.18
N GLY A 134 5.42 -3.35 -4.33
CA GLY A 134 6.81 -2.89 -4.16
C GLY A 134 7.04 -2.01 -2.93
N LYS A 135 8.31 -1.71 -2.62
CA LYS A 135 8.70 -0.74 -1.58
C LYS A 135 8.71 0.67 -2.20
N GLY A 136 8.11 1.66 -1.54
CA GLY A 136 7.84 2.96 -2.14
C GLY A 136 9.12 3.73 -2.51
N LEU A 137 9.30 4.05 -3.81
CA LEU A 137 10.11 5.20 -4.23
C LEU A 137 9.73 5.73 -5.62
N HIS A 138 9.75 7.06 -5.70
CA HIS A 138 9.33 7.93 -6.80
C HIS A 138 10.43 8.12 -7.88
N GLN A 139 10.88 7.04 -8.50
CA GLN A 139 11.54 7.19 -9.79
C GLN A 139 10.81 6.30 -10.81
N SER A 140 10.19 6.94 -11.78
CA SER A 140 9.28 6.37 -12.78
C SER A 140 9.89 5.21 -13.59
N SER A 141 11.21 5.12 -13.65
CA SER A 141 11.96 4.02 -14.26
C SER A 141 12.11 2.77 -13.36
N PHE A 142 11.82 2.86 -12.06
CA PHE A 142 12.14 1.82 -11.06
C PHE A 142 10.94 1.04 -10.54
N PHE A 143 9.72 1.57 -10.72
CA PHE A 143 8.48 0.83 -10.43
C PHE A 143 8.38 -0.47 -11.24
N ILE A 144 8.89 -0.45 -12.48
CA ILE A 144 8.94 -1.63 -13.35
C ILE A 144 9.99 -2.63 -12.83
N GLN A 145 11.00 -2.20 -12.08
CA GLN A 145 12.16 -3.04 -11.76
C GLN A 145 11.88 -4.05 -10.64
N ASP A 146 11.17 -3.65 -9.57
CA ASP A 146 10.67 -4.58 -8.53
C ASP A 146 9.57 -5.50 -9.11
N LEU A 147 8.84 -5.02 -10.13
CA LEU A 147 7.87 -5.80 -10.92
C LEU A 147 8.52 -6.83 -11.85
N LEU A 148 9.77 -6.58 -12.29
CA LEU A 148 10.51 -7.40 -13.27
C LEU A 148 11.35 -8.51 -12.62
N VAL A 149 11.50 -8.53 -11.29
CA VAL A 149 12.24 -9.57 -10.58
C VAL A 149 11.65 -10.96 -10.87
N PHE A 150 10.36 -11.01 -11.18
CA PHE A 150 9.69 -12.18 -11.71
C PHE A 150 9.06 -11.80 -13.05
N GLN A 151 9.78 -12.05 -14.14
CA GLN A 151 9.24 -12.05 -15.50
C GLN A 151 8.07 -13.07 -15.57
N GLY A 152 6.87 -12.65 -15.17
CA GLY A 152 5.71 -13.54 -15.08
C GLY A 152 4.63 -13.12 -14.07
N ASP A 153 4.93 -12.21 -13.13
CA ASP A 153 3.98 -11.90 -12.06
C ASP A 153 2.84 -10.99 -12.54
N SER A 154 1.68 -11.61 -12.68
CA SER A 154 0.40 -10.95 -12.83
C SER A 154 -0.05 -10.43 -11.46
N TYR A 155 0.01 -9.12 -11.22
CA TYR A 155 -0.45 -8.52 -9.97
C TYR A 155 -1.98 -8.46 -9.97
N ASN A 156 -2.57 -9.17 -9.02
CA ASN A 156 -3.99 -9.08 -8.75
C ASN A 156 -4.28 -7.84 -7.91
N ILE A 157 -5.01 -6.88 -8.48
CA ILE A 157 -5.44 -5.66 -7.78
C ILE A 157 -6.86 -5.77 -7.21
N SER A 158 -7.44 -6.97 -7.22
CA SER A 158 -8.74 -7.24 -6.58
C SER A 158 -8.65 -6.90 -5.10
N HIS A 159 -9.63 -6.18 -4.59
CA HIS A 159 -9.62 -5.66 -3.23
C HIS A 159 -11.04 -5.50 -2.70
N THR A 160 -11.19 -5.43 -1.38
CA THR A 160 -12.44 -5.08 -0.73
C THR A 160 -12.20 -3.88 0.16
N ILE A 161 -13.00 -2.83 -0.01
CA ILE A 161 -12.94 -1.67 0.87
C ILE A 161 -13.87 -1.96 2.04
N ASN A 162 -13.29 -2.41 3.16
CA ASN A 162 -14.09 -2.71 4.35
C ASN A 162 -14.73 -1.44 4.92
N ARG A 163 -13.94 -0.37 5.01
CA ARG A 163 -14.40 0.93 5.48
C ARG A 163 -13.48 2.05 4.99
N LEU A 164 -14.05 3.12 4.45
CA LEU A 164 -13.35 4.36 4.14
C LEU A 164 -14.18 5.55 4.60
N ALA A 165 -13.62 6.37 5.50
CA ALA A 165 -14.29 7.53 6.07
C ALA A 165 -13.35 8.74 6.18
N PHE A 166 -13.93 9.94 6.13
CA PHE A 166 -13.22 11.21 6.30
C PHE A 166 -13.69 11.92 7.56
N GLY A 167 -12.93 11.83 8.64
CA GLY A 167 -13.27 12.41 9.94
C GLY A 167 -14.14 11.50 10.81
N ASP A 168 -14.79 12.09 11.82
CA ASP A 168 -15.47 11.35 12.88
C ASP A 168 -16.79 10.72 12.42
N TYR A 169 -17.15 9.58 12.99
CA TYR A 169 -18.46 8.98 12.71
C TYR A 169 -19.61 9.83 13.27
N PHE A 170 -20.73 9.89 12.52
CA PHE A 170 -22.00 10.42 13.01
C PHE A 170 -23.17 9.53 12.56
N PRO A 171 -24.27 9.46 13.34
CA PRO A 171 -25.42 8.63 13.00
C PRO A 171 -26.05 8.98 11.65
N GLY A 172 -26.37 7.96 10.85
CA GLY A 172 -27.00 8.11 9.54
C GLY A 172 -26.03 8.37 8.39
N VAL A 173 -24.72 8.46 8.65
CA VAL A 173 -23.71 8.51 7.58
C VAL A 173 -23.68 7.17 6.84
N VAL A 174 -23.73 7.23 5.52
CA VAL A 174 -23.54 6.09 4.62
C VAL A 174 -22.38 6.42 3.71
N ASN A 175 -21.30 5.66 3.79
CA ASN A 175 -20.14 5.82 2.92
C ASN A 175 -20.31 4.91 1.70
N PRO A 176 -20.14 5.43 0.47
CA PRO A 176 -20.44 4.67 -0.75
C PRO A 176 -19.50 3.48 -1.00
N LEU A 177 -18.30 3.47 -0.42
CA LEU A 177 -17.31 2.40 -0.63
C LEU A 177 -17.26 1.35 0.50
N ASP A 178 -18.07 1.50 1.55
CA ASP A 178 -18.05 0.56 2.69
C ASP A 178 -18.62 -0.81 2.27
N GLY A 179 -17.81 -1.86 2.39
CA GLY A 179 -18.19 -3.24 2.11
C GLY A 179 -18.22 -3.62 0.63
N VAL A 180 -17.61 -2.82 -0.26
CA VAL A 180 -17.64 -3.07 -1.71
C VAL A 180 -16.44 -3.94 -2.14
N PRO A 181 -16.67 -5.16 -2.68
CA PRO A 181 -15.62 -5.98 -3.26
C PRO A 181 -15.44 -5.68 -4.76
N TRP A 182 -14.18 -5.60 -5.19
CA TRP A 182 -13.80 -5.46 -6.60
C TRP A 182 -12.92 -6.62 -7.01
N VAL A 183 -13.38 -7.37 -8.02
CA VAL A 183 -12.63 -8.47 -8.62
C VAL A 183 -12.23 -8.07 -10.04
N HIS A 184 -10.95 -8.15 -10.33
CA HIS A 184 -10.38 -7.78 -11.62
C HIS A 184 -9.93 -9.03 -12.38
N GLU A 185 -10.51 -9.26 -13.56
CA GLU A 185 -10.12 -10.36 -14.45
C GLU A 185 -8.76 -10.12 -15.12
N THR A 186 -8.47 -8.86 -15.44
CA THR A 186 -7.19 -8.49 -16.04
C THR A 186 -6.20 -8.11 -14.95
N PRO A 187 -5.06 -8.81 -14.84
CA PRO A 187 -4.01 -8.44 -13.90
C PRO A 187 -3.35 -7.13 -14.32
N ASN A 188 -2.56 -6.56 -13.41
CA ASN A 188 -1.74 -5.37 -13.63
C ASN A 188 -2.54 -4.09 -13.93
N GLY A 189 -3.85 -4.03 -13.65
CA GLY A 189 -4.63 -2.82 -13.86
C GLY A 189 -4.36 -1.71 -12.84
N MET A 190 -4.90 -0.53 -13.12
CA MET A 190 -4.96 0.61 -12.22
C MET A 190 -6.43 0.91 -11.91
N HIS A 191 -6.85 0.74 -10.65
CA HIS A 191 -8.18 1.11 -10.17
C HIS A 191 -8.12 2.48 -9.51
N GLN A 192 -8.95 3.44 -9.96
CA GLN A 192 -8.92 4.82 -9.50
C GLN A 192 -10.27 5.22 -8.91
N TYR A 193 -10.25 5.72 -7.67
CA TYR A 193 -11.38 6.34 -6.99
C TYR A 193 -11.18 7.85 -6.95
N PHE A 194 -12.17 8.61 -7.42
CA PHE A 194 -12.23 10.06 -7.32
C PHE A 194 -13.27 10.46 -6.28
N LEU A 195 -12.79 10.88 -5.11
CA LEU A 195 -13.56 11.17 -3.92
C LEU A 195 -13.79 12.68 -3.82
N LYS A 196 -15.06 13.11 -3.78
CA LYS A 196 -15.42 14.49 -3.48
C LYS A 196 -15.92 14.58 -2.04
N VAL A 197 -15.09 15.14 -1.17
CA VAL A 197 -15.29 15.20 0.28
C VAL A 197 -16.05 16.48 0.63
N VAL A 198 -17.17 16.36 1.33
CA VAL A 198 -18.07 17.47 1.70
C VAL A 198 -18.10 17.63 3.22
N PRO A 199 -17.58 18.75 3.77
CA PRO A 199 -17.67 19.05 5.19
C PRO A 199 -19.12 19.07 5.67
N THR A 200 -19.41 18.27 6.70
CA THR A 200 -20.75 18.09 7.26
C THR A 200 -20.73 18.39 8.75
N ILE A 201 -21.70 19.17 9.21
CA ILE A 201 -21.93 19.41 10.64
C ILE A 201 -23.20 18.67 11.02
N TYR A 202 -23.08 17.66 11.89
CA TYR A 202 -24.20 16.93 12.43
C TYR A 202 -24.55 17.44 13.82
N THR A 203 -25.81 17.80 14.04
CA THR A 203 -26.32 18.18 15.37
C THR A 203 -27.37 17.17 15.82
N ASP A 204 -27.16 16.55 16.98
CA ASP A 204 -28.13 15.62 17.55
C ASP A 204 -29.31 16.34 18.23
N ILE A 205 -30.36 15.59 18.57
CA ILE A 205 -31.54 16.12 19.27
C ILE A 205 -31.25 16.73 20.65
N ARG A 206 -30.06 16.47 21.22
CA ARG A 206 -29.58 17.01 22.50
C ARG A 206 -28.69 18.24 22.29
N GLY A 207 -28.51 18.72 21.05
CA GLY A 207 -27.66 19.85 20.70
C GLY A 207 -26.17 19.53 20.60
N ARG A 208 -25.75 18.26 20.75
CA ARG A 208 -24.34 17.87 20.57
C ARG A 208 -23.99 17.91 19.09
N THR A 209 -22.90 18.61 18.78
CA THR A 209 -22.47 18.86 17.40
C THR A 209 -21.22 18.04 17.08
N VAL A 210 -21.22 17.32 15.96
CA VAL A 210 -20.08 16.59 15.39
C VAL A 210 -19.69 17.25 14.08
N ARG A 211 -18.41 17.57 13.91
CA ARG A 211 -17.86 18.12 12.65
C ARG A 211 -17.14 17.00 11.92
N SER A 212 -17.73 16.54 10.84
CA SER A 212 -17.20 15.43 10.05
C SER A 212 -17.30 15.74 8.55
N ASN A 213 -17.19 14.72 7.70
CA ASN A 213 -17.36 14.83 6.26
C ASN A 213 -18.18 13.66 5.73
N GLN A 214 -18.83 13.90 4.60
CA GLN A 214 -19.39 12.88 3.72
C GLN A 214 -18.58 12.89 2.43
N TYR A 215 -18.73 11.87 1.59
CA TYR A 215 -18.11 11.92 0.27
C TYR A 215 -18.96 11.20 -0.78
N SER A 216 -18.84 11.66 -2.02
CA SER A 216 -19.25 10.91 -3.20
C SER A 216 -18.03 10.36 -3.92
N VAL A 217 -18.25 9.35 -4.76
CA VAL A 217 -17.19 8.64 -5.47
C VAL A 217 -17.53 8.49 -6.95
N THR A 218 -16.53 8.66 -7.81
CA THR A 218 -16.52 8.18 -9.19
C THR A 218 -15.36 7.20 -9.35
N GLU A 219 -15.60 6.11 -10.06
CA GLU A 219 -14.64 5.03 -10.22
C GLU A 219 -14.18 4.92 -11.66
N HIS A 220 -12.91 4.57 -11.85
CA HIS A 220 -12.34 4.39 -13.17
C HIS A 220 -11.28 3.28 -13.14
N PHE A 221 -11.41 2.31 -14.04
CA PHE A 221 -10.44 1.24 -14.21
C PHE A 221 -9.66 1.43 -15.51
N LYS A 222 -8.33 1.45 -15.41
CA LYS A 222 -7.43 1.42 -16.57
C LYS A 222 -6.73 0.08 -16.63
N LYS A 223 -6.85 -0.59 -17.77
CA LYS A 223 -6.00 -1.75 -18.08
C LYS A 223 -4.58 -1.25 -18.32
N SER A 224 -3.58 -1.89 -17.72
CA SER A 224 -2.20 -1.59 -18.06
C SER A 224 -1.86 -2.28 -19.37
N GLU A 225 -1.62 -1.47 -20.39
CA GLU A 225 -0.88 -1.93 -21.56
C GLU A 225 0.60 -1.91 -21.17
N PHE A 226 1.27 -3.05 -21.30
CA PHE A 226 2.68 -3.32 -20.95
C PHE A 226 3.73 -2.35 -21.57
N ALA A 227 3.31 -1.28 -22.25
CA ALA A 227 4.12 -0.35 -23.02
C ALA A 227 4.13 1.10 -22.49
N ARG A 228 3.34 1.47 -21.46
CA ARG A 228 3.36 2.85 -20.93
C ARG A 228 3.78 2.90 -19.45
N LEU A 229 4.91 3.57 -19.19
CA LEU A 229 5.40 3.93 -17.85
C LEU A 229 4.41 4.79 -17.04
N ASP A 230 3.38 5.35 -17.67
CA ASP A 230 2.48 6.35 -17.09
C ASP A 230 1.34 5.76 -16.24
N SER A 231 1.22 4.43 -16.11
CA SER A 231 0.11 3.80 -15.38
C SER A 231 0.56 2.56 -14.61
N PRO A 232 1.21 2.74 -13.45
CA PRO A 232 1.61 1.63 -12.60
C PRO A 232 0.40 0.88 -12.04
N PRO A 233 0.48 -0.45 -11.86
CA PRO A 233 -0.61 -1.23 -11.28
C PRO A 233 -0.84 -0.84 -9.82
N GLY A 234 -2.10 -0.80 -9.41
CA GLY A 234 -2.47 -0.49 -8.04
C GLY A 234 -3.86 0.10 -7.87
N VAL A 235 -4.17 0.46 -6.63
CA VAL A 235 -5.44 1.06 -6.22
C VAL A 235 -5.19 2.49 -5.74
N PHE A 236 -5.79 3.47 -6.39
CA PHE A 236 -5.50 4.89 -6.22
C PHE A 236 -6.74 5.64 -5.74
N PHE A 237 -6.57 6.50 -4.76
CA PHE A 237 -7.62 7.33 -4.19
C PHE A 237 -7.23 8.79 -4.32
N PHE A 238 -7.95 9.52 -5.18
CA PHE A 238 -7.82 10.95 -5.35
C PHE A 238 -8.94 11.61 -4.56
N TYR A 239 -8.61 12.50 -3.63
CA TYR A 239 -9.61 13.20 -2.82
C TYR A 239 -9.51 14.71 -3.02
N ASP A 240 -10.65 15.38 -2.96
CA ASP A 240 -10.77 16.83 -3.08
C ASP A 240 -11.90 17.34 -2.18
N PHE A 241 -11.64 18.41 -1.44
CA PHE A 241 -12.57 18.97 -0.47
C PHE A 241 -13.44 20.05 -1.12
N SER A 242 -14.76 19.85 -1.06
CA SER A 242 -15.73 20.83 -1.52
C SER A 242 -15.68 22.09 -0.65
N PRO A 243 -15.73 23.30 -1.25
CA PRO A 243 -15.85 24.54 -0.50
C PRO A 243 -17.23 24.71 0.16
N ILE A 244 -18.20 23.86 -0.21
CA ILE A 244 -19.59 23.91 0.30
C ILE A 244 -19.70 23.04 1.56
N LYS A 245 -20.40 23.57 2.57
CA LYS A 245 -20.68 22.87 3.83
C LYS A 245 -22.16 22.52 3.93
N VAL A 246 -22.46 21.30 4.37
CA VAL A 246 -23.83 20.81 4.52
C VAL A 246 -24.18 20.63 6.01
N PRO A 247 -25.23 21.30 6.53
CA PRO A 247 -25.74 21.02 7.86
C PRO A 247 -26.63 19.76 7.83
N SER A 248 -26.47 18.89 8.83
CA SER A 248 -27.26 17.69 9.03
C SER A 248 -27.85 17.70 10.45
N PHE A 249 -29.13 17.36 10.58
CA PHE A 249 -29.85 17.42 11.84
C PHE A 249 -30.54 16.08 12.11
N SER A 250 -30.41 15.58 13.34
CA SER A 250 -31.21 14.46 13.81
C SER A 250 -32.62 14.93 14.13
N THR A 251 -33.62 14.39 13.44
CA THR A 251 -35.02 14.62 13.76
C THR A 251 -35.60 13.42 14.49
N SER A 252 -36.30 13.67 15.60
CA SER A 252 -37.20 12.69 16.19
C SER A 252 -38.48 12.69 15.36
N CYS A 253 -38.66 11.70 14.47
CA CYS A 253 -39.96 11.49 13.85
C CYS A 253 -40.96 11.08 14.93
N LYS A 254 -41.80 12.02 15.37
CA LYS A 254 -43.12 11.65 15.92
C LYS A 254 -43.95 11.14 14.74
N LEU A 255 -44.51 9.95 14.86
CA LEU A 255 -45.28 9.21 13.85
C LEU A 255 -46.65 9.86 13.54
N ASP A 256 -46.71 11.19 13.40
CA ASP A 256 -47.94 11.96 13.11
C ASP A 256 -47.76 12.88 11.88
N GLY A 257 -47.06 12.43 10.84
CA GLY A 257 -46.85 13.24 9.63
C GLY A 257 -46.60 12.40 8.39
N PHE A 258 -47.45 12.61 7.37
CA PHE A 258 -47.43 11.92 6.08
C PHE A 258 -46.06 12.04 5.38
N LEU A 259 -45.52 10.89 4.95
CA LEU A 259 -44.37 10.78 4.05
C LEU A 259 -44.80 11.21 2.64
N VAL A 260 -44.18 12.27 2.11
CA VAL A 260 -44.15 12.54 0.67
C VAL A 260 -42.78 12.09 0.17
N LEU A 261 -42.76 10.97 -0.56
CA LEU A 261 -41.62 10.52 -1.34
C LEU A 261 -41.65 11.27 -2.68
N ILE A 262 -40.68 12.14 -2.92
CA ILE A 262 -40.38 12.66 -4.26
C ILE A 262 -39.28 11.75 -4.83
N TYR A 263 -39.65 10.98 -5.86
CA TYR A 263 -38.68 10.35 -6.75
C TYR A 263 -38.41 11.34 -7.88
N ASP A 264 -37.17 11.85 -7.98
CA ASP A 264 -36.72 12.49 -9.21
C ASP A 264 -36.39 11.38 -10.24
N LEU A 265 -36.96 11.54 -11.44
CA LEU A 265 -36.82 10.65 -12.61
C LEU A 265 -35.45 10.75 -13.27
#